data_AF-A0A4R5UGE8-F1
#
_entry.id   AF-A0A4R5UGE8-F1
#
_cell.length_a   1.000
_cell.length_b   1.000
_cell.length_c   1.000
_cell.angle_alpha   90.00
_cell.angle_beta   90.00
_cell.angle_gamma   90.00
#
_symmetry.space_group_name_H-M   'P 1'
#
loop_
_entity.id
_entity.type
_entity.pdbx_description
1 polymer ?
#
loop_
_entity_poly.entity_id
_entity_poly.type
_entity_poly.pdbx_seq_one_letter_code
_entity_poly.pdbx_strand_id
1 'polypeptide(L)'
;MSLESRRTEIEHGDEDHGDLVLRKLIRMANQIATFFLSQPEDIRAEGVATHINKFWEPRMRRHLFEHLDQGGEGLLPLVIQASTLIRRPEASVASGVGVGQDAANGAPGGKGPVAGESLSEPSIPESTA
;
A
#
# COMPACT_ATOMS: atom_id res chain seq x y z
N MET A 1 33.33 -51.28 -11.17
CA MET A 1 33.31 -49.80 -11.23
C MET A 1 31.85 -49.37 -11.33
N SER A 2 31.15 -49.38 -10.19
CA SER A 2 29.79 -48.85 -10.08
C SER A 2 29.94 -47.37 -9.74
N LEU A 3 29.61 -46.48 -10.68
CA LEU A 3 29.41 -45.07 -10.36
C LEU A 3 27.95 -44.93 -9.94
N GLU A 4 27.70 -45.08 -8.64
CA GLU A 4 26.58 -44.41 -8.00
C GLU A 4 26.76 -42.89 -8.11
N SER A 5 25.63 -42.21 -8.23
CA SER A 5 25.42 -40.79 -7.86
C SER A 5 26.03 -39.72 -8.78
N ARG A 6 25.16 -39.20 -9.66
CA ARG A 6 24.95 -37.75 -9.79
C ARG A 6 23.45 -37.53 -9.69
N ARG A 7 22.94 -37.35 -8.47
CA ARG A 7 22.68 -36.05 -7.84
C ARG A 7 21.82 -35.18 -8.76
N THR A 8 20.52 -35.21 -8.50
CA THR A 8 19.52 -34.26 -8.97
C THR A 8 19.95 -32.85 -8.59
N GLU A 9 20.39 -32.06 -9.57
CA GLU A 9 20.63 -30.63 -9.41
C GLU A 9 19.27 -29.94 -9.54
N ILE A 10 18.63 -29.70 -8.39
CA ILE A 10 17.47 -28.82 -8.29
C ILE A 10 18.05 -27.39 -8.37
N GLU A 11 18.08 -26.80 -9.56
CA GLU A 11 18.28 -25.36 -9.74
C GLU A 11 16.93 -24.66 -9.54
N HIS A 12 16.57 -24.39 -8.28
CA HIS A 12 15.41 -23.56 -7.97
C HIS A 12 15.66 -22.80 -6.66
N GLY A 13 16.43 -21.71 -6.75
CA GLY A 13 16.89 -20.95 -5.58
C GLY A 13 16.48 -19.49 -5.55
N ASP A 14 16.35 -18.83 -6.71
CA ASP A 14 16.38 -17.36 -6.74
C ASP A 14 15.18 -16.71 -7.47
N GLU A 15 14.33 -17.51 -8.12
CA GLU A 15 13.22 -17.00 -8.97
C GLU A 15 11.90 -16.78 -8.19
N ASP A 16 11.71 -17.44 -7.04
CA ASP A 16 10.46 -17.37 -6.27
C ASP A 16 10.26 -16.00 -5.58
N HIS A 17 11.35 -15.31 -5.22
CA HIS A 17 11.26 -14.10 -4.40
C HIS A 17 10.61 -12.92 -5.13
N GLY A 18 10.82 -12.79 -6.45
CA GLY A 18 10.21 -11.74 -7.28
C GLY A 18 8.69 -11.90 -7.39
N ASP A 19 8.24 -13.12 -7.65
CA ASP A 19 6.82 -13.48 -7.76
C ASP A 19 6.06 -13.28 -6.45
N LEU A 20 6.65 -13.61 -5.29
CA LEU A 20 6.02 -13.35 -3.99
C LEU A 20 5.85 -11.85 -3.72
N VAL A 21 6.87 -11.05 -4.04
CA VAL A 21 6.80 -9.60 -3.87
C VAL A 21 5.72 -8.99 -4.75
N LEU A 22 5.64 -9.41 -6.01
CA LEU A 22 4.61 -8.93 -6.94
C LEU A 22 3.20 -9.32 -6.49
N ARG A 23 2.96 -10.59 -6.12
CA ARG A 23 1.68 -11.04 -5.58
C ARG A 23 1.26 -10.25 -4.35
N LYS A 24 2.21 -9.92 -3.48
CA LYS A 24 1.95 -9.06 -2.31
C LYS A 24 1.56 -7.63 -2.71
N LEU A 25 2.22 -7.04 -3.70
CA LEU A 25 1.88 -5.70 -4.23
C LEU A 25 0.47 -5.67 -4.82
N ILE A 26 0.11 -6.66 -5.64
CA ILE A 26 -1.23 -6.80 -6.23
C ILE A 26 -2.28 -6.86 -5.12
N ARG A 27 -2.06 -7.69 -4.11
CA ARG A 27 -2.96 -7.80 -2.95
C ARG A 27 -3.13 -6.47 -2.23
N MET A 28 -2.04 -5.74 -1.97
CA MET A 28 -2.10 -4.43 -1.30
C MET A 28 -2.84 -3.38 -2.15
N ALA A 29 -2.58 -3.32 -3.45
CA ALA A 29 -3.28 -2.43 -4.36
C ALA A 29 -4.80 -2.70 -4.37
N ASN A 30 -5.19 -3.97 -4.39
CA ASN A 30 -6.58 -4.37 -4.34
C ASN A 30 -7.24 -4.02 -3.00
N GLN A 31 -6.52 -4.17 -1.88
CA GLN A 31 -7.03 -3.77 -0.57
C GLN A 31 -7.33 -2.26 -0.51
N ILE A 32 -6.44 -1.44 -1.08
CA ILE A 32 -6.65 0.01 -1.19
C ILE A 32 -7.88 0.28 -2.06
N ALA A 33 -7.98 -0.33 -3.24
CA ALA A 33 -9.13 -0.16 -4.13
C ALA A 33 -10.46 -0.58 -3.46
N THR A 34 -10.49 -1.72 -2.76
CA THR A 34 -11.67 -2.19 -2.02
C THR A 34 -12.13 -1.18 -0.96
N PHE A 35 -11.20 -0.54 -0.25
CA PHE A 35 -11.54 0.52 0.70
C PHE A 35 -12.27 1.69 0.01
N PHE A 36 -11.79 2.11 -1.15
CA PHE A 36 -12.40 3.20 -1.93
C PHE A 36 -13.70 2.82 -2.63
N LEU A 37 -14.09 1.54 -2.72
CA LEU A 37 -15.40 1.15 -3.25
C LEU A 37 -16.59 1.71 -2.46
N SER A 38 -16.39 2.01 -1.17
CA SER A 38 -17.39 2.67 -0.32
C SER A 38 -17.60 4.16 -0.64
N GLN A 39 -16.69 4.76 -1.39
CA GLN A 39 -16.72 6.19 -1.72
C GLN A 39 -17.54 6.45 -3.01
N PRO A 40 -17.91 7.71 -3.30
CA PRO A 40 -18.53 8.08 -4.57
C PRO A 40 -17.65 7.70 -5.77
N GLU A 41 -18.27 7.20 -6.85
CA GLU A 41 -17.57 6.63 -8.01
C GLU A 41 -16.57 7.58 -8.64
N ASP A 42 -16.95 8.87 -8.76
CA ASP A 42 -16.15 9.93 -9.35
C ASP A 42 -14.79 10.15 -8.65
N ILE A 43 -14.70 9.85 -7.35
CA ILE A 43 -13.48 10.10 -6.56
C ILE A 43 -12.67 8.83 -6.28
N ARG A 44 -13.19 7.63 -6.59
CA ARG A 44 -12.53 6.38 -6.20
C ARG A 44 -11.17 6.23 -6.86
N ALA A 45 -11.11 6.47 -8.17
CA ALA A 45 -9.88 6.31 -8.96
C ALA A 45 -8.80 7.32 -8.52
N GLU A 46 -9.19 8.58 -8.32
CA GLU A 46 -8.31 9.63 -7.82
C GLU A 46 -7.81 9.32 -6.40
N GLY A 47 -8.69 8.84 -5.51
CA GLY A 47 -8.35 8.46 -4.15
C GLY A 47 -7.33 7.32 -4.09
N VAL A 48 -7.52 6.27 -4.90
CA VAL A 48 -6.57 5.15 -5.01
C VAL A 48 -5.21 5.63 -5.54
N ALA A 49 -5.21 6.42 -6.62
CA ALA A 49 -3.97 6.94 -7.20
C ALA A 49 -3.21 7.85 -6.22
N THR A 50 -3.92 8.73 -5.50
CA THR A 50 -3.36 9.61 -4.48
C THR A 50 -2.75 8.80 -3.33
N HIS A 51 -3.43 7.76 -2.87
CA HIS A 51 -2.91 6.89 -1.82
C HIS A 51 -1.61 6.19 -2.26
N ILE A 52 -1.60 5.60 -3.46
CA ILE A 52 -0.41 4.95 -4.00
C ILE A 52 0.74 5.96 -4.16
N ASN A 53 0.47 7.14 -4.72
CA ASN A 53 1.48 8.18 -4.90
C ASN A 53 2.10 8.66 -3.57
N LYS A 54 1.29 8.76 -2.50
CA LYS A 54 1.73 9.30 -1.20
C LYS A 54 2.45 8.26 -0.34
N PHE A 55 2.02 7.00 -0.39
CA PHE A 55 2.49 5.97 0.55
C PHE A 55 3.41 4.93 -0.08
N TRP A 56 3.46 4.82 -1.41
CA TRP A 56 4.31 3.81 -2.05
C TRP A 56 5.65 4.40 -2.51
N GLU A 57 6.70 3.67 -2.19
CA GLU A 57 8.05 4.00 -2.65
C GLU A 57 8.15 3.90 -4.19
N PRO A 58 9.08 4.66 -4.82
CA PRO A 58 9.30 4.61 -6.27
C PRO A 58 9.49 3.19 -6.82
N ARG A 59 10.21 2.31 -6.10
CA ARG A 59 10.43 0.92 -6.54
C ARG A 59 9.14 0.11 -6.58
N MET A 60 8.26 0.26 -5.58
CA MET A 60 6.96 -0.41 -5.55
C MET A 60 6.07 0.04 -6.71
N ARG A 61 6.06 1.35 -6.99
CA ARG A 61 5.31 1.90 -8.14
C ARG A 61 5.84 1.38 -9.46
N ARG A 62 7.17 1.26 -9.60
CA ARG A 62 7.77 0.64 -10.78
C ARG A 62 7.28 -0.80 -10.98
N HIS A 63 7.32 -1.64 -9.95
CA HIS A 63 6.85 -3.02 -10.04
C HIS A 63 5.35 -3.13 -10.38
N LEU A 64 4.53 -2.22 -9.86
CA LEU A 64 3.11 -2.13 -10.24
C LEU A 64 2.95 -1.83 -11.73
N PHE A 65 3.75 -0.90 -12.27
CA PHE A 65 3.72 -0.57 -13.69
C PHE A 65 4.28 -1.67 -14.58
N GLU A 66 5.32 -2.39 -14.14
CA GLU A 66 5.84 -3.58 -14.84
C GLU A 66 4.74 -4.65 -14.97
N HIS A 67 3.95 -4.87 -13.92
CA HIS A 67 2.82 -5.80 -13.96
C HIS A 67 1.65 -5.32 -14.82
N LEU A 68 1.35 -4.01 -14.77
CA LEU A 68 0.32 -3.41 -15.64
C LEU A 68 0.69 -3.53 -17.13
N ASP A 69 1.97 -3.41 -17.47
CA ASP A 69 2.48 -3.60 -18.83
C ASP A 69 2.33 -5.04 -19.32
N GLN A 70 2.43 -6.01 -18.40
CA GLN A 70 2.19 -7.44 -18.65
C GLN A 70 0.69 -7.81 -18.73
N GLY A 71 -0.22 -6.85 -18.57
CA GLY A 71 -1.67 -7.05 -18.64
C GLY A 71 -2.41 -6.90 -17.31
N GLY A 72 -1.69 -6.72 -16.20
CA GLY A 72 -2.29 -6.35 -14.91
C GLY A 72 -3.16 -7.44 -14.27
N GLU A 73 -2.84 -8.72 -14.51
CA GLU A 73 -3.64 -9.83 -14.00
C GLU A 73 -3.86 -9.77 -12.48
N GLY A 74 -5.09 -10.01 -12.04
CA GLY A 74 -5.43 -10.00 -10.62
C GLY A 74 -5.55 -8.60 -10.00
N LEU A 75 -5.31 -7.50 -10.73
CA LEU A 75 -5.63 -6.15 -10.26
C LEU A 75 -7.11 -5.84 -10.46
N LEU A 76 -7.70 -5.13 -9.49
CA LEU A 76 -9.08 -4.63 -9.63
C LEU A 76 -9.17 -3.59 -10.75
N PRO A 77 -10.32 -3.51 -11.47
CA PRO A 77 -10.50 -2.54 -12.56
C PRO A 77 -10.33 -1.10 -12.06
N LEU A 78 -10.66 -0.83 -10.80
CA LEU A 78 -10.43 0.47 -10.17
C LEU A 78 -8.94 0.83 -10.07
N VAL A 79 -8.06 -0.15 -9.81
CA VAL A 79 -6.61 0.08 -9.77
C VAL A 79 -6.09 0.38 -11.19
N ILE A 80 -6.61 -0.35 -12.18
CA ILE A 80 -6.25 -0.12 -13.59
C ILE A 80 -6.65 1.29 -14.03
N GLN A 81 -7.87 1.74 -13.69
CA GLN A 81 -8.29 3.13 -13.96
C GLN A 81 -7.39 4.15 -13.23
N ALA A 82 -7.13 3.92 -11.94
CA ALA A 82 -6.27 4.77 -11.14
C ALA A 82 -4.83 4.83 -11.67
N SER A 83 -4.35 3.81 -12.38
CA SER A 83 -2.98 3.76 -12.91
C SER A 83 -2.63 4.92 -13.84
N THR A 84 -3.63 5.47 -14.53
CA THR A 84 -3.49 6.65 -15.40
C THR A 84 -3.15 7.93 -14.63
N LEU A 85 -3.46 7.97 -13.32
CA LEU A 85 -3.23 9.09 -12.41
C LEU A 85 -2.02 8.86 -11.49
N ILE A 86 -1.44 7.66 -11.49
CA ILE A 86 -0.26 7.33 -10.69
C ILE A 86 1.00 7.89 -11.38
N ARG A 87 1.86 8.56 -10.61
CA ARG A 87 3.12 9.08 -11.12
C ARG A 87 4.10 7.94 -11.36
N ARG A 88 4.41 7.66 -12.63
CA ARG A 88 5.46 6.70 -13.01
C ARG A 88 6.82 7.28 -12.59
N PRO A 89 7.57 6.58 -11.74
CA PRO A 89 8.92 7.02 -11.39
C PRO A 89 9.84 6.80 -12.60
N GLU A 90 10.55 7.84 -13.02
CA GLU A 90 11.61 7.70 -14.00
C GLU A 90 12.73 6.82 -13.41
N ALA A 91 13.35 5.96 -14.22
CA ALA A 91 14.45 5.11 -13.77
C ALA A 91 15.54 6.00 -13.16
N SER A 92 15.71 5.95 -11.83
CA SER A 92 16.30 7.05 -11.05
C SER A 92 17.72 7.42 -11.47
N VAL A 93 18.02 8.71 -11.55
CA VAL A 93 19.33 9.20 -11.09
C VAL A 93 19.26 9.40 -9.58
N ALA A 94 20.29 8.96 -8.88
CA ALA A 94 20.38 8.95 -7.43
C ALA A 94 20.51 10.38 -6.83
N SER A 95 20.24 10.44 -5.52
CA SER A 95 20.52 11.49 -4.54
C SER A 95 19.44 12.52 -4.20
N GLY A 96 19.11 12.52 -2.91
CA GLY A 96 18.32 13.52 -2.21
C GLY A 96 18.03 13.10 -0.76
N VAL A 97 19.06 12.78 0.02
CA VAL A 97 18.95 12.79 1.49
C VAL A 97 18.61 14.22 1.91
N GLY A 98 17.45 14.41 2.52
CA GLY A 98 17.00 15.68 3.08
C GLY A 98 16.00 15.42 4.20
N VAL A 99 16.52 15.28 5.42
CA VAL A 99 15.75 15.39 6.66
C VAL A 99 15.36 16.87 6.82
N GLY A 100 14.08 17.20 6.96
CA GLY A 100 13.64 18.56 7.31
C GLY A 100 12.14 18.80 7.15
N GLN A 101 11.52 19.34 8.19
CA GLN A 101 10.10 19.58 8.45
C GLN A 101 9.30 20.41 7.42
N ASP A 102 8.03 20.01 7.20
CA ASP A 102 6.86 20.91 7.14
C ASP A 102 5.51 20.14 7.03
N ALA A 103 5.15 19.36 8.05
CA ALA A 103 3.75 18.93 8.24
C ALA A 103 2.93 20.08 8.86
N ALA A 104 2.80 21.19 8.14
CA ALA A 104 1.98 22.33 8.53
C ALA A 104 1.12 22.80 7.37
N ASN A 105 0.12 22.00 7.01
CA ASN A 105 -1.12 22.53 6.47
C ASN A 105 -2.27 21.62 6.89
N GLY A 106 -2.88 22.02 8.02
CA GLY A 106 -4.12 21.46 8.50
C GLY A 106 -5.26 21.74 7.54
N ALA A 107 -6.09 20.73 7.32
CA ALA A 107 -7.37 20.86 6.64
C ALA A 107 -8.29 21.84 7.41
N PRO A 108 -9.02 22.75 6.75
CA PRO A 108 -10.00 23.59 7.41
C PRO A 108 -11.34 22.87 7.54
N GLY A 109 -11.96 23.02 8.71
CA GLY A 109 -13.39 22.81 8.93
C GLY A 109 -13.79 21.36 9.18
N GLY A 110 -14.53 21.01 10.21
CA GLY A 110 -15.21 21.79 11.23
C GLY A 110 -16.16 20.84 11.94
N LYS A 111 -16.29 20.95 13.26
CA LYS A 111 -17.49 20.53 14.00
C LYS A 111 -17.53 21.33 15.30
N GLY A 112 -18.73 21.84 15.57
CA GLY A 112 -19.05 22.91 16.52
C GLY A 112 -18.91 22.56 18.01
N PRO A 113 -19.49 23.41 18.87
CA PRO A 113 -18.97 23.72 20.18
C PRO A 113 -19.29 22.66 21.24
N VAL A 114 -18.32 22.48 22.15
CA VAL A 114 -18.42 21.72 23.38
C VAL A 114 -19.17 22.54 24.44
N ALA A 115 -20.35 22.06 24.82
CA ALA A 115 -20.89 22.21 26.17
C ALA A 115 -20.96 20.77 26.68
N GLY A 116 -20.25 20.37 27.73
CA GLY A 116 -20.30 20.92 29.07
C GLY A 116 -20.51 19.70 29.98
N GLU A 117 -20.01 19.82 31.21
CA GLU A 117 -20.14 18.84 32.29
C GLU A 117 -19.29 17.57 32.16
N SER A 118 -18.75 17.00 33.24
CA SER A 118 -18.36 17.51 34.55
C SER A 118 -17.54 16.38 35.16
N LEU A 119 -16.69 16.74 36.11
CA LEU A 119 -15.88 15.82 36.90
C LEU A 119 -16.71 14.70 37.52
N SER A 120 -16.15 13.49 37.60
CA SER A 120 -15.90 12.75 38.85
C SER A 120 -15.44 11.30 38.58
N GLU A 121 -14.22 10.99 39.00
CA GLU A 121 -13.86 9.70 39.63
C GLU A 121 -14.76 9.53 40.89
N PRO A 122 -15.23 8.32 41.30
CA PRO A 122 -14.32 7.34 41.90
C PRO A 122 -14.73 5.85 41.86
N SER A 123 -13.77 5.01 42.27
CA SER A 123 -13.90 3.74 43.01
C SER A 123 -14.58 2.52 42.40
N ILE A 124 -13.72 1.54 42.12
CA ILE A 124 -14.00 0.10 42.01
C ILE A 124 -14.47 -0.47 43.36
N PRO A 125 -15.44 -1.39 43.38
CA PRO A 125 -15.43 -2.48 44.34
C PRO A 125 -15.11 -3.82 43.66
N GLU A 126 -14.12 -4.51 44.22
CA GLU A 126 -13.85 -5.92 44.02
C GLU A 126 -15.05 -6.74 44.53
N SER A 127 -15.51 -7.71 43.74
CA SER A 127 -16.43 -8.73 44.25
C SER A 127 -16.05 -10.10 43.69
N THR A 128 -15.47 -10.88 44.61
CA THR A 128 -15.32 -12.33 44.57
C THR A 128 -16.62 -13.02 44.14
N ALA A 129 -16.48 -14.01 43.26
CA ALA A 129 -17.38 -15.16 43.14
C ALA A 129 -16.53 -16.40 42.82
#